data_AF-A0A379WCF6-F1
#
_entry.id   AF-A0A379WCF6-F1
#
_cell.length_a   1.000
_cell.length_b   1.000
_cell.length_c   1.000
_cell.angle_alpha   90.00
_cell.angle_beta   90.00
_cell.angle_gamma   90.00
#
_symmetry.space_group_name_H-M   'P 1'
#
loop_
_entity.id
_entity.type
_entity.pdbx_description
1 polymer ?
#
loop_
_entity_poly.entity_id
_entity_poly.type
_entity_poly.pdbx_seq_one_letter_code
_entity_poly.pdbx_strand_id
1 'polypeptide(L)'
;MLGTTQRILVEGTSRKNIMELSGRTENNRVVNFEGTPEMIGKFVDVEITDVYPNSLRGKVVRTEDEMGLRVAETPESVIARTRKENELGVGFYQP
;
A
#
# COMPACT_ATOMS: atom_id res chain seq x y z
N MET A 1 -15.07 -3.34 -10.24
CA MET A 1 -13.91 -2.42 -10.20
C MET A 1 -14.32 -0.98 -10.40
N LEU A 2 -15.17 -0.66 -11.38
CA LEU A 2 -15.75 0.69 -11.44
C LEU A 2 -16.51 1.01 -10.13
N GLY A 3 -16.31 2.20 -9.57
CA GLY A 3 -16.99 2.68 -8.36
C GLY A 3 -16.49 2.07 -7.04
N THR A 4 -15.43 1.26 -7.07
CA THR A 4 -14.83 0.68 -5.86
C THR A 4 -13.50 1.37 -5.54
N THR A 5 -13.20 1.53 -4.25
CA THR A 5 -11.84 1.89 -3.82
C THR A 5 -10.93 0.67 -3.98
N GLN A 6 -9.77 0.88 -4.56
CA GLN A 6 -8.76 -0.15 -4.79
C GLN A 6 -7.44 0.32 -4.19
N ARG A 7 -6.79 -0.56 -3.44
CA ARG A 7 -5.42 -0.32 -3.01
C ARG A 7 -4.47 -0.63 -4.16
N ILE A 8 -3.62 0.32 -4.48
CA ILE A 8 -2.62 0.17 -5.54
C ILE A 8 -1.23 0.43 -5.01
N LEU A 9 -0.24 -0.27 -5.55
CA LEU A 9 1.16 0.11 -5.42
C LEU A 9 1.49 1.09 -6.56
N VAL A 10 1.97 2.28 -6.23
CA VAL A 10 2.35 3.28 -7.23
C VAL A 10 3.75 2.95 -7.77
N GLU A 11 3.86 2.74 -9.08
CA GLU A 11 5.10 2.32 -9.73
C GLU A 11 5.90 3.51 -10.28
N GLY A 12 5.23 4.58 -10.72
CA GLY A 12 5.89 5.73 -11.33
C GLY A 12 4.94 6.67 -12.05
N THR A 13 5.47 7.52 -12.93
CA THR A 13 4.66 8.39 -13.81
C THR A 13 3.95 7.59 -14.89
N SER A 14 2.78 8.05 -15.34
CA SER A 14 2.07 7.42 -16.44
C SER A 14 2.84 7.55 -17.75
N ARG A 15 2.77 6.50 -18.58
CA ARG A 15 3.42 6.49 -19.90
C ARG A 15 2.85 7.54 -20.86
N LYS A 16 1.58 7.92 -20.69
CA LYS A 16 0.87 8.83 -21.60
C LYS A 16 0.85 10.27 -21.13
N ASN A 17 0.95 10.50 -19.83
CA ASN A 17 0.89 11.82 -19.24
C ASN A 17 1.84 11.90 -18.05
N ILE A 18 2.83 12.79 -18.13
CA ILE A 18 3.85 12.99 -17.09
C ILE A 18 3.22 13.58 -15.82
N MET A 19 2.06 14.24 -15.94
CA MET A 19 1.31 14.83 -14.82
C MET A 19 0.47 13.80 -14.06
N GLU A 20 0.35 12.57 -14.57
CA GLU A 20 -0.37 11.47 -13.92
C GLU A 20 0.63 10.44 -13.39
N LEU A 21 0.24 9.76 -12.31
CA LEU A 21 0.94 8.59 -11.79
C LEU A 21 0.24 7.32 -12.26
N SER A 22 1.01 6.24 -12.27
CA SER A 22 0.57 4.90 -12.60
C SER A 22 0.88 3.95 -11.46
N GLY A 23 -0.09 3.12 -11.11
CA GLY A 23 0.07 2.04 -10.15
C GLY A 23 -0.68 0.78 -10.55
N ARG A 24 -0.49 -0.29 -9.78
CA ARG A 24 -1.13 -1.59 -10.01
C ARG A 24 -1.98 -2.01 -8.83
N THR A 25 -3.18 -2.49 -9.15
CA THR A 25 -4.08 -3.19 -8.21
C THR A 25 -3.57 -4.60 -7.90
N GLU A 26 -4.19 -5.24 -6.90
CA GLU A 26 -3.94 -6.64 -6.53
C GLU A 26 -4.15 -7.65 -7.68
N ASN A 27 -5.09 -7.38 -8.59
CA ASN A 27 -5.33 -8.21 -9.76
C ASN A 27 -4.50 -7.77 -10.99
N ASN A 28 -3.39 -7.07 -10.75
CA ASN A 28 -2.40 -6.66 -11.74
C ASN A 28 -2.95 -5.74 -12.86
N ARG A 29 -4.02 -4.98 -12.59
CA ARG A 29 -4.53 -3.96 -13.52
C ARG A 29 -3.85 -2.62 -13.29
N VAL A 30 -3.54 -1.93 -14.39
CA VAL A 30 -2.93 -0.60 -14.36
C VAL A 30 -3.98 0.45 -14.04
N VAL A 31 -3.70 1.35 -13.10
CA VAL A 31 -4.53 2.50 -12.74
C VAL A 31 -3.72 3.76 -12.96
N ASN A 32 -4.27 4.71 -13.74
CA ASN A 32 -3.71 6.05 -13.87
C ASN A 32 -4.54 7.04 -13.05
N PHE A 33 -3.88 7.94 -12.33
CA PHE A 33 -4.54 8.92 -11.48
C PHE A 33 -3.65 10.16 -11.31
N GLU A 34 -4.26 11.28 -10.95
CA GLU A 34 -3.52 12.51 -10.61
C GLU A 34 -2.99 12.42 -9.18
N GLY A 35 -1.71 12.74 -8.98
CA GLY A 35 -1.05 12.63 -7.68
C GLY A 35 0.32 13.29 -7.66
N THR A 36 0.97 13.29 -6.49
CA THR A 36 2.30 13.88 -6.30
C THR A 36 3.40 12.81 -6.42
N PRO A 37 4.59 13.14 -6.97
CA PRO A 37 5.68 12.17 -7.14
C PRO A 37 6.12 11.44 -5.86
N GLU A 38 5.87 12.02 -4.68
CA GLU A 38 6.14 11.43 -3.36
C GLU A 38 5.36 10.13 -3.08
N MET A 39 4.30 9.87 -3.86
CA MET A 39 3.49 8.66 -3.75
C MET A 39 4.15 7.44 -4.40
N ILE A 40 5.18 7.62 -5.24
CA ILE A 40 5.85 6.52 -5.94
C ILE A 40 6.52 5.57 -4.93
N GLY A 41 6.28 4.26 -5.07
CA GLY A 41 6.77 3.23 -4.15
C GLY A 41 5.97 3.09 -2.85
N LYS A 42 4.84 3.81 -2.72
CA LYS A 42 3.90 3.70 -1.60
C LYS A 42 2.60 3.03 -2.04
N PHE A 43 1.85 2.51 -1.07
CA PHE A 43 0.46 2.11 -1.29
C PHE A 43 -0.51 3.29 -1.20
N VAL A 44 -1.44 3.37 -2.14
CA VAL A 44 -2.45 4.43 -2.18
C VAL A 44 -3.81 3.80 -2.45
N ASP A 45 -4.84 4.26 -1.75
CA ASP A 45 -6.22 3.85 -1.99
C ASP A 45 -6.82 4.82 -3.01
N VAL A 46 -7.26 4.28 -4.14
CA VAL A 46 -7.76 5.03 -5.30
C VAL A 46 -9.18 4.59 -5.62
N GLU A 47 -10.11 5.53 -5.75
CA GLU A 47 -11.45 5.28 -6.25
C GLU A 47 -11.41 5.19 -7.78
N ILE A 48 -11.89 4.08 -8.34
CA ILE A 48 -11.91 3.87 -9.79
C ILE A 48 -13.12 4.59 -10.40
N THR A 49 -12.84 5.66 -11.14
CA THR A 49 -13.86 6.49 -11.81
C THR A 49 -14.19 6.00 -13.21
N ASP A 50 -13.23 5.41 -13.92
CA ASP A 50 -13.43 4.95 -15.30
C ASP A 50 -12.65 3.68 -15.60
N VAL A 51 -13.18 2.88 -16.53
CA VAL A 51 -12.60 1.62 -16.98
C VAL A 51 -12.34 1.69 -18.48
N TYR A 52 -11.09 1.53 -18.88
CA TYR A 52 -10.66 1.38 -20.26
C TYR A 52 -10.22 -0.07 -20.54
N PRO A 53 -10.05 -0.48 -21.82
CA PRO A 53 -9.69 -1.86 -22.17
C PRO A 53 -8.44 -2.38 -21.45
N ASN A 54 -7.41 -1.54 -21.32
CA ASN A 54 -6.10 -1.95 -20.78
C ASN A 54 -5.71 -1.19 -19.49
N SER A 55 -6.57 -0.32 -18.99
CA SER A 55 -6.25 0.53 -17.83
C SER A 55 -7.51 1.00 -17.12
N LEU A 56 -7.34 1.42 -15.88
CA LEU A 56 -8.33 2.10 -15.08
C LEU A 56 -7.91 3.56 -14.92
N ARG A 57 -8.87 4.43 -14.65
CA ARG A 57 -8.65 5.79 -14.17
C ARG A 57 -9.29 5.93 -12.80
N GLY A 58 -8.64 6.67 -11.93
CA GLY A 58 -9.16 6.90 -10.60
C GLY A 58 -8.69 8.19 -9.95
N LYS A 59 -9.19 8.42 -8.75
CA LYS A 59 -8.86 9.56 -7.89
C LYS A 59 -8.33 9.06 -6.54
N VAL A 60 -7.31 9.74 -6.02
CA VAL A 60 -6.73 9.42 -4.71
C VAL A 60 -7.77 9.65 -3.62
N VAL A 61 -7.92 8.66 -2.73
CA VAL A 61 -8.79 8.74 -1.55
C VAL A 61 -7.94 8.86 -0.29
N ARG A 62 -6.92 7.99 -0.15
CA ARG A 62 -6.03 7.94 1.03
C ARG A 62 -4.61 7.54 0.64
N THR A 63 -3.61 8.13 1.28
CA THR A 63 -2.19 7.80 1.09
C THR A 63 -1.69 6.83 2.17
N GLU A 64 -0.54 6.19 1.94
CA GLU A 64 0.07 5.22 2.87
C GLU A 64 0.25 5.77 4.29
N ASP A 65 0.57 7.06 4.41
CA ASP A 65 0.82 7.73 5.68
C ASP A 65 -0.45 7.76 6.55
N GLU A 66 -1.63 7.80 5.94
CA GLU A 66 -2.94 7.72 6.62
C GLU A 66 -3.35 6.28 6.97
N MET A 67 -2.67 5.28 6.40
CA MET A 67 -3.01 3.86 6.58
C MET A 67 -2.19 3.15 7.66
N GLY A 68 -1.08 3.76 8.10
CA GLY A 68 -0.21 3.14 9.11
C GLY A 68 0.43 1.83 8.65
N LEU A 69 0.66 1.64 7.34
CA LEU A 69 1.20 0.39 6.79
C LEU A 69 2.69 0.19 7.11
N ARG A 70 3.43 1.27 7.35
CA ARG A 70 4.84 1.26 7.73
C ARG A 70 4.97 1.84 9.12
N VAL A 71 5.03 0.97 10.13
CA VAL A 71 5.38 1.38 11.49
C VAL A 71 6.89 1.20 11.64
N ALA A 72 7.61 2.29 11.91
CA ALA A 72 9.00 2.22 12.32
C ALA A 72 9.03 1.61 13.74
N GLU A 73 9.12 0.29 13.83
CA GLU A 73 9.27 -0.39 15.11
C GLU A 73 10.75 -0.40 15.54
N THR A 74 10.99 -0.15 16.83
CA THR A 74 12.33 -0.35 17.39
C THR A 74 12.61 -1.86 17.49
N PRO A 75 13.88 -2.30 17.40
CA PRO A 75 14.24 -3.69 17.64
C PRO A 75 13.70 -4.21 18.99
N GLU A 76 13.68 -3.36 20.02
CA GLU A 76 13.11 -3.67 21.33
C GLU A 76 11.61 -3.98 21.27
N SER A 77 10.81 -3.19 20.54
CA SER A 77 9.37 -3.45 20.37
C SER A 77 9.11 -4.76 19.61
N VAL A 78 9.91 -5.06 18.59
CA VAL A 78 9.79 -6.33 17.83
C VAL A 78 10.11 -7.53 18.72
N ILE A 79 11.18 -7.44 19.53
CA ILE A 79 11.59 -8.49 20.47
C ILE A 79 10.51 -8.69 21.54
N ALA A 80 10.00 -7.61 22.14
CA ALA A 80 8.98 -7.68 23.19
C ALA A 80 7.69 -8.38 22.73
N ARG A 81 7.27 -8.19 21.47
CA ARG A 81 6.09 -8.85 20.90
C ARG A 81 6.29 -10.36 20.67
N THR A 82 7.53 -10.78 20.40
CA THR A 82 7.85 -12.15 19.98
C THR A 82 8.28 -13.03 21.15
N ARG A 83 8.80 -12.45 22.23
CA ARG A 83 9.31 -13.19 23.40
C ARG A 83 8.17 -13.73 24.27
N LYS A 84 7.97 -15.05 24.25
CA LYS A 84 7.14 -15.79 25.22
C LYS A 84 8.03 -16.61 26.17
N GLU A 85 8.99 -15.94 26.79
CA GLU A 85 9.89 -16.54 27.77
C GLU A 85 9.45 -16.16 29.18
N ASN A 86 9.63 -17.06 30.15
CA ASN A 86 9.48 -16.73 31.57
C ASN A 86 10.68 -15.91 32.09
N GLU A 87 10.65 -15.54 33.38
CA GLU A 87 11.70 -14.75 34.05
C GLU A 87 13.12 -15.38 33.96
N LEU A 88 13.23 -16.65 33.58
CA LEU A 88 14.48 -17.38 33.38
C LEU A 88 14.93 -17.40 31.90
N GLY A 89 14.19 -16.77 30.98
CA GLY A 89 14.50 -16.77 29.55
C GLY A 89 14.14 -18.07 28.82
N VAL A 90 13.28 -18.91 29.39
CA VAL A 90 12.90 -20.20 28.80
C VAL A 90 11.52 -20.09 28.12
N GLY A 91 11.45 -20.47 26.84
CA GLY A 91 10.19 -20.50 26.09
C GLY A 91 9.25 -21.59 26.60
N PHE A 92 7.99 -21.25 26.86
CA PHE A 92 6.98 -22.23 27.24
C PHE A 92 6.60 -23.09 26.03
N TYR A 93 6.88 -24.39 26.10
CA TYR A 93 6.35 -25.40 25.18
C TYR A 93 5.03 -25.94 25.75
N GLN A 94 3.92 -25.70 25.06
CA GLN A 94 2.63 -26.32 25.34
C GLN A 94 2.42 -27.42 24.29
N PRO A 95 2.38 -28.71 24.66
CA PRO A 95 2.22 -29.82 23.71
C PRO A 95 0.84 -29.82 23.03
#